data_AF-A0A165NVD1-F1
#
_entry.id   AF-A0A165NVD1-F1
#
_cell.length_a   1.000
_cell.length_b   1.000
_cell.length_c   1.000
_cell.angle_alpha   90.00
_cell.angle_beta   90.00
_cell.angle_gamma   90.00
#
_symmetry.space_group_name_H-M   'P 1'
#
loop_
_entity.id
_entity.type
_entity.pdbx_description
1 polymer ?
#
loop_
_entity_poly.entity_id
_entity_poly.type
_entity_poly.pdbx_seq_one_letter_code
_entity_poly.pdbx_strand_id
1 'polypeptide(L)'
;RYQTRNLLVPVAIPGPSEPTAEQLQSYLKFVTNDLIKLYEKGVRVKTAHYPDGEYSIRAFLLAVVCDHPAMCKVCGFGDHAHNQAPCMKCKVPHAVIGPVGF
;
A
#
# COMPACT_ATOMS: atom_id res chain seq x y z
N ARG A 1 -4.21 19.30 12.56
CA ARG A 1 -2.78 19.03 12.88
C ARG A 1 -2.59 17.51 12.96
N TYR A 2 -1.53 16.98 12.35
CA TYR A 2 -1.18 15.56 12.44
C TYR A 2 -0.74 15.21 13.87
N GLN A 3 -1.18 14.06 14.40
CA GLN A 3 -0.75 13.58 15.71
C GLN A 3 0.10 12.32 15.54
N THR A 4 1.36 12.36 15.98
CA THR A 4 2.30 11.24 15.86
C THR A 4 1.81 9.97 16.57
N ARG A 5 0.98 10.09 17.60
CA ARG A 5 0.36 8.93 18.28
C ARG A 5 -0.57 8.10 17.39
N ASN A 6 -0.97 8.65 16.24
CA ASN A 6 -1.78 7.95 15.23
C ASN A 6 -0.93 7.33 14.11
N LEU A 7 0.40 7.50 14.15
CA LEU A 7 1.33 6.86 13.22
C LEU A 7 1.65 5.45 13.72
N LEU A 8 1.48 4.47 12.85
CA LEU A 8 1.93 3.10 13.08
C LEU A 8 2.94 2.77 11.99
N VAL A 9 4.10 2.21 12.38
CA VAL A 9 5.14 1.74 11.46
C VAL A 9 5.11 0.21 11.47
N PRO A 10 4.36 -0.42 10.53
CA PRO A 10 4.14 -1.86 10.59
C PRO A 10 5.34 -2.66 10.07
N VAL A 11 6.17 -2.07 9.20
CA VAL A 11 7.30 -2.73 8.54
C VAL A 11 8.48 -1.78 8.48
N ALA A 12 9.68 -2.31 8.72
CA ALA A 12 10.94 -1.67 8.35
C ALA A 12 11.68 -2.62 7.41
N ILE A 13 12.01 -2.15 6.20
CA ILE A 13 12.64 -2.96 5.15
C ILE A 13 14.17 -2.81 5.26
N PRO A 14 14.94 -3.90 5.20
CA PRO A 14 16.40 -3.82 5.26
C PRO A 14 17.00 -3.14 4.02
N GLY A 15 18.00 -2.28 4.24
CA GLY A 15 18.86 -1.72 3.18
C GLY A 15 20.08 -2.61 2.88
N PRO A 16 21.06 -2.17 2.08
CA PRO A 16 21.32 -0.78 1.64
C PRO A 16 20.69 -0.39 0.30
N SER A 17 20.26 -1.38 -0.51
CA SER A 17 19.71 -1.15 -1.84
C SER A 17 18.19 -1.17 -1.81
N GLU A 18 17.58 -0.56 -2.83
CA GLU A 18 16.13 -0.61 -3.00
C GLU A 18 15.66 -2.05 -3.29
N PRO A 19 14.62 -2.55 -2.61
CA PRO A 19 14.14 -3.92 -2.83
C PRO A 19 13.54 -4.08 -4.23
N THR A 20 13.63 -5.31 -4.75
CA THR A 20 12.87 -5.72 -5.93
C THR A 20 11.37 -5.77 -5.61
N ALA A 21 10.52 -5.78 -6.64
CA ALA A 21 9.08 -5.92 -6.45
C ALA A 21 8.71 -7.21 -5.68
N GLU A 22 9.37 -8.33 -5.99
CA GLU A 22 9.13 -9.61 -5.33
C GLU A 22 9.53 -9.58 -3.84
N GLN A 23 10.69 -9.00 -3.53
CA GLN A 23 11.13 -8.82 -2.15
C GLN A 23 10.17 -7.92 -1.38
N LEU A 24 9.78 -6.80 -1.98
CA LEU A 24 8.83 -5.86 -1.37
C LEU A 24 7.48 -6.53 -1.08
N GLN A 25 6.93 -7.29 -2.03
CA GLN A 25 5.67 -8.00 -1.84
C GLN A 25 5.79 -9.10 -0.77
N SER A 26 6.93 -9.76 -0.66
CA SER A 26 7.20 -10.72 0.43
C SER A 26 7.16 -10.03 1.80
N TYR A 27 7.80 -8.85 1.92
CA TYR A 27 7.76 -8.07 3.16
C TYR A 27 6.36 -7.53 3.46
N LEU A 28 5.58 -7.10 2.47
CA LEU A 28 4.25 -6.54 2.70
C LEU A 28 3.17 -7.59 2.96
N LYS A 29 3.44 -8.87 2.69
CA LYS A 29 2.45 -9.96 2.79
C LYS A 29 1.72 -10.01 4.13
N PHE A 30 2.42 -9.80 5.24
CA PHE A 30 1.78 -9.84 6.56
C PHE A 30 0.83 -8.67 6.77
N VAL A 31 1.23 -7.45 6.37
CA VAL A 31 0.37 -6.26 6.43
C VAL A 31 -0.86 -6.45 5.55
N THR A 32 -0.68 -6.95 4.34
CA THR A 32 -1.79 -7.22 3.42
C THR A 32 -2.77 -8.25 4.01
N ASN A 33 -2.28 -9.33 4.61
CA ASN A 33 -3.13 -10.32 5.28
C ASN A 33 -3.94 -9.72 6.43
N ASP A 34 -3.33 -8.87 7.25
CA ASP A 34 -4.01 -8.20 8.34
C ASP A 34 -5.06 -7.20 7.83
N LEU A 35 -4.75 -6.43 6.78
CA LEU A 35 -5.71 -5.52 6.13
C LEU A 35 -6.91 -6.28 5.57
N ILE A 36 -6.69 -7.43 4.90
CA ILE A 36 -7.78 -8.28 4.39
C ILE A 36 -8.63 -8.79 5.56
N LYS A 37 -8.01 -9.29 6.63
CA LYS A 37 -8.72 -9.77 7.83
C LYS A 37 -9.56 -8.65 8.46
N LEU A 38 -9.00 -7.45 8.60
CA LEU A 38 -9.67 -6.27 9.15
C LEU A 38 -10.86 -5.84 8.27
N TYR A 39 -10.72 -5.95 6.95
CA TYR A 39 -11.77 -5.59 6.01
C TYR A 39 -12.91 -6.61 6.00
N GLU A 40 -12.60 -7.89 5.82
CA GLU A 40 -13.61 -8.94 5.62
C GLU A 40 -14.30 -9.36 6.92
N LYS A 41 -13.52 -9.66 7.96
CA LYS A 41 -14.01 -10.28 9.20
C LYS A 41 -13.99 -9.31 10.38
N GLY A 42 -13.08 -8.34 10.36
CA GLY A 42 -12.77 -7.51 11.52
C GLY A 42 -12.02 -8.28 12.60
N VAL A 43 -11.66 -7.57 13.68
CA VAL A 43 -11.00 -8.14 14.85
C VAL A 43 -11.70 -7.69 16.12
N ARG A 44 -11.78 -8.58 17.11
CA ARG A 44 -12.31 -8.26 18.44
C ARG A 44 -11.17 -7.71 19.28
N VAL A 45 -11.36 -6.51 19.84
CA VAL A 45 -10.33 -5.84 20.66
C VAL A 45 -10.92 -5.52 22.02
N LYS A 46 -10.20 -5.91 23.07
CA LYS A 46 -10.53 -5.51 24.43
C LYS A 46 -10.12 -4.06 24.61
N THR A 47 -11.04 -3.24 25.10
CA THR A 47 -10.76 -1.85 25.44
C THR A 47 -11.12 -1.59 26.89
N ALA A 48 -10.66 -0.49 27.48
CA ALA A 48 -11.00 -0.15 28.86
C ALA A 48 -12.52 -0.06 29.10
N HIS A 49 -13.29 0.32 28.07
CA HIS A 49 -14.76 0.39 28.12
C HIS A 49 -15.44 -0.95 27.79
N TYR A 50 -14.75 -1.88 27.13
CA TYR A 50 -15.27 -3.19 26.72
C TYR A 50 -14.24 -4.30 27.05
N PRO A 51 -14.09 -4.66 28.34
CA PRO A 51 -13.06 -5.60 28.80
C PRO A 51 -13.26 -7.04 28.29
N ASP A 52 -14.50 -7.41 27.97
CA ASP A 52 -14.85 -8.72 27.42
C ASP A 52 -14.66 -8.80 25.90
N GLY A 53 -14.23 -7.70 25.26
CA GLY A 53 -13.92 -7.67 23.83
C GLY A 53 -15.15 -7.89 22.96
N GLU A 54 -16.31 -7.42 23.41
CA GLU A 54 -17.58 -7.53 22.68
C GLU A 54 -17.61 -6.65 21.42
N TYR A 55 -16.70 -5.68 21.31
CA TYR A 55 -16.61 -4.77 20.17
C TYR A 55 -15.74 -5.33 19.04
N SER A 56 -16.30 -5.39 17.83
CA SER A 56 -15.58 -5.73 16.61
C SER A 56 -15.13 -4.47 15.86
N ILE A 57 -13.85 -4.40 15.52
CA ILE A 57 -13.25 -3.32 14.74
C ILE A 57 -13.02 -3.81 13.32
N ARG A 58 -13.49 -3.03 12.36
CA ARG A 58 -13.19 -3.22 10.93
C ARG A 58 -12.43 -2.01 10.43
N ALA A 59 -11.50 -2.23 9.52
CA ALA A 59 -10.74 -1.18 8.87
C ALA A 59 -10.61 -1.50 7.38
N PHE A 60 -10.41 -0.46 6.59
CA PHE A 60 -10.13 -0.60 5.16
C PHE A 60 -8.97 0.33 4.80
N LEU A 61 -8.22 -0.06 3.77
CA LEU A 61 -7.14 0.76 3.23
C LEU A 61 -7.74 1.83 2.32
N LEU A 62 -7.64 3.10 2.71
CA LEU A 62 -8.18 4.22 1.91
C LEU A 62 -7.25 4.59 0.75
N ALA A 63 -5.95 4.69 0.99
CA ALA A 63 -4.97 5.11 -0.01
C ALA A 63 -3.58 4.54 0.29
N VAL A 64 -2.82 4.31 -0.77
CA VAL A 64 -1.37 4.07 -0.72
C VAL A 64 -0.71 5.36 -1.18
N VAL A 65 0.06 6.00 -0.29
CA VAL A 65 0.76 7.26 -0.59
C VAL A 65 2.25 6.97 -0.66
N CYS A 66 2.80 7.00 -1.86
CA CYS A 66 4.21 6.77 -2.15
C CYS A 66 4.59 7.46 -3.46
N ASP A 67 5.88 7.51 -3.77
CA ASP A 67 6.37 8.00 -5.05
C ASP A 67 6.06 7.01 -6.20
N HIS A 68 6.35 7.40 -7.44
CA HIS A 68 6.02 6.59 -8.63
C HIS A 68 6.70 5.21 -8.63
N PRO A 69 8.02 5.08 -8.37
CA PRO A 69 8.67 3.77 -8.37
C PRO A 69 8.12 2.83 -7.30
N ALA A 70 7.88 3.31 -6.08
CA ALA A 70 7.32 2.48 -5.02
C ALA A 70 5.88 2.07 -5.36
N MET A 71 5.07 2.97 -5.92
CA MET A 71 3.70 2.67 -6.34
C MET A 71 3.65 1.57 -7.40
N CYS A 72 4.56 1.59 -8.38
CA CYS A 72 4.67 0.51 -9.37
C CYS A 72 4.96 -0.85 -8.71
N LYS A 73 5.85 -0.90 -7.72
CA LYS A 73 6.21 -2.14 -7.01
C LYS A 73 5.14 -2.64 -6.04
N VAL A 74 4.50 -1.73 -5.29
CA VAL A 74 3.49 -2.06 -4.27
C VAL A 74 2.15 -2.42 -4.92
N CYS A 75 1.71 -1.63 -5.90
CA CYS A 75 0.39 -1.77 -6.51
C CYS A 75 0.39 -2.55 -7.83
N GLY A 76 1.57 -2.89 -8.37
CA GLY A 76 1.70 -3.63 -9.63
C GLY A 76 1.39 -2.79 -10.87
N PHE A 77 1.54 -1.47 -10.78
CA PHE A 77 1.39 -0.59 -11.94
C PHE A 77 2.63 -0.63 -12.84
N GLY A 78 2.42 -0.36 -14.14
CA GLY A 78 3.51 -0.19 -15.08
C GLY A 78 4.36 1.02 -14.72
N ASP A 79 5.68 0.88 -14.87
CA ASP A 79 6.61 2.01 -14.79
C ASP A 79 6.35 2.98 -15.96
N HIS A 80 6.86 4.21 -15.87
CA HIS A 80 6.82 5.19 -16.95
C HIS A 80 7.41 4.63 -18.25
N ALA A 81 8.42 3.75 -18.17
CA ALA A 81 9.01 3.09 -19.32
C ALA A 81 8.12 1.99 -19.94
N HIS A 82 6.91 1.74 -19.41
CA HIS A 82 6.04 0.68 -19.90
C HIS A 82 5.38 1.06 -21.22
N ASN A 83 5.70 0.34 -22.30
CA ASN A 83 5.25 0.66 -23.66
C ASN A 83 3.73 0.72 -23.85
N GLN A 84 2.95 0.00 -23.04
CA GLN A 84 1.49 -0.14 -23.24
C GLN A 84 0.64 0.61 -22.20
N ALA A 85 1.21 0.91 -21.04
CA ALA A 85 0.45 1.39 -19.88
C ALA A 85 1.34 2.16 -18.89
N PRO A 86 2.02 3.23 -19.34
CA PRO A 86 2.85 4.07 -18.48
C PRO A 86 2.02 4.99 -17.58
N CYS A 87 0.73 5.19 -17.89
CA CYS A 87 -0.20 5.97 -17.08
C CYS A 87 -1.09 5.04 -16.24
N MET A 88 -1.18 5.32 -14.93
CA MET A 88 -2.04 4.56 -14.00
C MET A 88 -3.53 4.85 -14.18
N LYS A 89 -3.86 5.97 -14.83
CA LYS A 89 -5.25 6.39 -15.06
C LYS A 89 -5.76 5.98 -16.45
N CYS A 90 -4.89 6.00 -17.46
CA CYS A 90 -5.27 5.89 -18.86
C CYS A 90 -4.58 4.70 -19.52
N LYS A 91 -5.29 3.96 -20.38
CA LYS A 91 -4.71 2.90 -21.23
C LYS A 91 -4.18 3.51 -22.53
N VAL A 92 -3.08 4.24 -22.43
CA VAL A 92 -2.43 4.88 -23.58
C VAL A 92 -1.03 4.29 -23.78
N PRO A 93 -0.69 3.79 -24.98
CA PRO A 93 0.67 3.37 -25.26
C PRO A 93 1.67 4.53 -25.16
N HIS A 94 2.91 4.23 -24.81
CA HIS A 94 3.98 5.22 -24.73
C HIS A 94 4.20 5.95 -26.07
N ALA A 95 3.92 5.30 -27.20
CA ALA A 95 4.04 5.89 -28.53
C ALA A 95 3.07 7.06 -28.80
N VAL A 96 1.98 7.15 -28.04
CA VAL A 96 0.95 8.20 -28.21
C VAL A 96 1.12 9.34 -27.20
N ILE A 97 1.96 9.13 -26.20
CA ILE A 97 2.38 10.16 -25.25
C ILE A 97 3.52 10.89 -25.95
N GLY A 98 3.23 12.07 -26.51
CA GLY A 98 4.25 12.92 -27.12
C GLY A 98 5.39 13.27 -26.13
N PRO A 99 6.40 14.04 -26.55
CA PRO A 99 7.57 14.37 -25.72
C PRO A 99 7.25 15.40 -24.62
N VAL A 100 6.13 15.24 -23.92
CA VAL A 100 5.82 15.97 -22.70
C VAL A 100 6.56 15.29 -21.57
N GLY A 101 7.80 15.74 -21.40
CA GLY A 101 8.52 15.60 -20.14
C GLY A 101 7.71 16.25 -19.02
N PHE A 102 7.73 15.58 -17.87
CA PHE A 102 7.64 16.25 -16.59
C PHE A 102 9.02 16.80 -16.23
#